data_AF-A0A7C5MR85-F1
#
_entry.id   AF-A0A7C5MR85-F1
#
_cell.length_a   1.000
_cell.length_b   1.000
_cell.length_c   1.000
_cell.angle_alpha   90.00
_cell.angle_beta   90.00
_cell.angle_gamma   90.00
#
_symmetry.space_group_name_H-M   'P 1'
#
loop_
_entity.id
_entity.type
_entity.pdbx_description
1 polymer ?
#
loop_
_entity_poly.entity_id
_entity_poly.type
_entity_poly.pdbx_seq_one_letter_code
_entity_poly.pdbx_strand_id
1 'polypeptide(L)'
;ARCYHARAYDRTKDNCLFVCEQDPDGMNLSTRSGTPFLAINGIQTLSHACLKLSREISALQQMGVGAFRLSPHSTDMVAVADCYRRLLDGEISADEADTMLEKLNLPQPMANGFFHRQPGYKRVAGSLLEA
;
A
#
# COMPACT_ATOMS: atom_id res chain seq x y z
N ALA A 1 -7.13 16.57 -19.27
CA ALA A 1 -6.09 16.01 -18.37
C ALA A 1 -5.41 14.84 -19.06
N ARG A 2 -4.07 14.79 -19.09
CA ARG A 2 -3.31 13.72 -19.76
C ARG A 2 -3.32 12.48 -18.85
N CYS A 3 -3.61 11.30 -19.40
CA CYS A 3 -3.45 10.02 -18.70
C CYS A 3 -1.99 9.57 -18.86
N TYR A 4 -1.27 9.43 -17.74
CA TYR A 4 0.15 9.07 -17.77
C TYR A 4 0.33 7.63 -18.25
N HIS A 5 -0.59 6.74 -17.87
CA HIS A 5 -0.60 5.34 -18.30
C HIS A 5 -0.83 5.21 -19.80
N ALA A 6 -1.85 5.88 -20.33
CA ALA A 6 -2.11 5.90 -21.78
C ALA A 6 -0.87 6.36 -22.55
N ARG A 7 -0.24 7.44 -22.08
CA ARG A 7 0.99 7.96 -22.68
C ARG A 7 2.15 6.97 -22.66
N ALA A 8 2.32 6.19 -21.59
CA ALA A 8 3.38 5.19 -21.50
C ALA A 8 3.23 4.04 -22.52
N TYR A 9 2.02 3.86 -23.04
CA TYR A 9 1.68 2.88 -24.08
C TYR A 9 1.38 3.55 -25.43
N ASP A 10 1.88 4.78 -25.66
CA ASP A 10 1.69 5.57 -26.88
C ASP A 10 0.22 5.80 -27.29
N ARG A 11 -0.67 5.87 -26.29
CA ARG A 11 -2.09 6.18 -26.45
C ARG A 11 -2.42 7.59 -26.00
N THR A 12 -3.41 8.19 -26.63
CA THR A 12 -4.07 9.39 -26.11
C THR A 12 -5.03 9.00 -24.99
N LYS A 13 -5.44 9.96 -24.15
CA LYS A 13 -6.46 9.69 -23.13
C LYS A 13 -7.77 9.19 -23.76
N ASP A 14 -8.16 9.78 -24.89
CA ASP A 14 -9.43 9.46 -25.56
C ASP A 14 -9.42 8.07 -26.19
N ASN A 15 -8.24 7.52 -26.52
CA ASN A 15 -8.05 6.15 -26.99
C ASN A 15 -7.27 5.29 -25.97
N CYS A 16 -7.51 5.49 -24.67
CA CYS A 16 -6.80 4.78 -23.60
C CYS A 16 -7.02 3.26 -23.65
N LEU A 17 -8.25 2.84 -23.95
CA LEU A 17 -8.70 1.44 -23.94
C LEU A 17 -8.35 0.72 -22.62
N PHE A 18 -8.56 1.40 -21.49
CA PHE A 18 -8.31 0.90 -20.13
C PHE A 18 -6.93 0.24 -19.95
N VAL A 19 -5.89 0.76 -20.62
CA VAL A 19 -4.55 0.14 -20.63
C VAL A 19 -3.97 -0.06 -19.22
N CYS A 20 -4.41 0.71 -18.24
CA CYS A 20 -4.02 0.56 -16.85
C CYS A 20 -4.36 -0.81 -16.25
N GLU A 21 -5.30 -1.57 -16.82
CA GLU A 21 -5.60 -2.94 -16.40
C GLU A 21 -4.41 -3.90 -16.61
N GLN A 22 -3.42 -3.53 -17.42
CA GLN A 22 -2.19 -4.30 -17.58
C GLN A 22 -1.27 -4.23 -16.36
N ASP A 23 -1.41 -3.19 -15.52
CA ASP A 23 -0.66 -3.02 -14.28
C ASP A 23 -1.65 -2.84 -13.12
N PRO A 24 -2.28 -3.92 -12.63
CA PRO A 24 -3.35 -3.85 -11.62
C PRO A 24 -2.90 -3.22 -10.29
N ASP A 25 -1.61 -3.31 -9.95
CA ASP A 25 -1.00 -2.67 -8.77
C ASP A 25 -0.29 -1.34 -9.10
N GLY A 26 -0.49 -0.82 -10.31
CA GLY A 26 0.15 0.37 -10.83
C GLY A 26 1.47 0.10 -11.55
N MET A 27 1.73 0.88 -12.59
CA MET A 27 2.96 0.81 -13.38
C MET A 27 4.10 1.48 -12.62
N ASN A 28 5.14 0.71 -12.28
CA ASN A 28 6.28 1.19 -11.52
C ASN A 28 7.09 2.24 -12.29
N LEU A 29 7.47 3.31 -11.59
CA LEU A 29 8.39 4.34 -12.05
C LEU A 29 9.68 4.35 -11.23
N SER A 30 10.80 4.40 -11.96
CA SER A 30 12.12 4.52 -11.37
C SER A 30 12.68 5.93 -11.54
N THR A 31 13.53 6.33 -10.60
CA THR A 31 14.38 7.52 -10.74
C THR A 31 15.35 7.35 -11.91
N ARG A 32 16.06 8.44 -12.28
CA ARG A 32 17.14 8.36 -13.28
C ARG A 32 18.29 7.42 -12.87
N SER A 33 18.45 7.14 -11.57
CA SER A 33 19.41 6.18 -11.03
C SER A 33 18.85 4.75 -10.96
N GLY A 34 17.66 4.50 -11.51
CA GLY A 34 17.03 3.18 -11.54
C GLY A 34 16.32 2.77 -10.25
N THR A 35 16.22 3.66 -9.26
CA THR A 35 15.59 3.34 -7.97
C THR A 35 14.07 3.43 -8.07
N PRO A 36 13.30 2.39 -7.71
CA PRO A 36 11.84 2.46 -7.66
C PRO A 36 11.37 3.55 -6.69
N PHE A 37 10.43 4.38 -7.12
CA PHE A 37 9.99 5.55 -6.32
C PHE A 37 8.49 5.80 -6.35
N LEU A 38 7.88 5.79 -7.54
CA LEU A 38 6.45 6.05 -7.72
C LEU A 38 5.81 4.92 -8.52
N ALA A 39 4.48 4.92 -8.54
CA ALA A 39 3.69 4.14 -9.48
C ALA A 39 2.67 5.05 -10.17
N ILE A 40 2.24 4.67 -11.38
CA ILE A 40 1.15 5.32 -12.10
C ILE A 40 -0.04 4.38 -12.15
N ASN A 41 -1.23 4.92 -11.87
CA ASN A 41 -2.50 4.25 -12.18
C ASN A 41 -3.41 5.24 -12.94
N GLY A 42 -3.42 5.13 -14.27
CA GLY A 42 -4.16 6.06 -15.14
C GLY A 42 -3.65 7.51 -15.05
N ILE A 43 -4.41 8.38 -14.38
CA ILE A 43 -4.07 9.79 -14.14
C ILE A 43 -3.42 10.03 -12.77
N GLN A 44 -3.38 9.01 -11.91
CA GLN A 44 -2.91 9.13 -10.52
C GLN A 44 -1.42 8.82 -10.44
N THR A 45 -0.71 9.61 -9.64
CA THR A 45 0.65 9.31 -9.18
C THR A 45 0.56 8.77 -7.76
N LEU A 46 1.09 7.58 -7.55
CA LEU A 46 1.05 6.84 -6.28
C LEU A 46 2.48 6.62 -5.78
N SER A 47 2.62 6.35 -4.48
CA SER A 47 3.88 5.85 -3.93
C SER A 47 4.17 4.46 -4.46
N HIS A 48 5.45 4.13 -4.69
CA HIS A 48 5.85 2.76 -5.00
C HIS A 48 5.61 1.81 -3.82
N ALA A 49 5.92 2.25 -2.59
CA ALA A 49 5.65 1.48 -1.38
C ALA A 49 4.20 1.62 -0.91
N CYS A 50 3.61 0.52 -0.46
CA CYS A 50 2.26 0.47 0.11
C CYS A 50 2.26 0.78 1.60
N LEU A 51 1.28 1.55 2.06
CA LEU A 51 1.10 1.82 3.49
C LEU A 51 0.59 0.55 4.20
N LYS A 52 1.33 0.06 5.20
CA LYS A 52 0.93 -1.06 6.05
C LYS A 52 1.08 -0.69 7.52
N LEU A 53 -0.05 -0.52 8.20
CA LEU A 53 -0.16 -0.04 9.59
C LEU A 53 -0.69 -1.12 10.55
N SER A 54 -0.48 -2.40 10.25
CA SER A 54 -0.93 -3.53 11.09
C SER A 54 -0.49 -3.39 12.55
N ARG A 55 0.74 -2.94 12.79
CA ARG A 55 1.28 -2.76 14.16
C ARG A 55 0.76 -1.50 14.86
N GLU A 56 0.31 -0.54 14.08
CA GLU A 56 -0.13 0.77 14.54
C GLU A 56 -1.65 0.83 14.75
N ILE A 57 -2.41 -0.23 14.43
CA ILE A 57 -3.88 -0.25 14.56
C ILE A 57 -4.34 0.11 15.96
N SER A 58 -3.76 -0.50 17.01
CA SER A 58 -4.15 -0.23 18.39
C SER A 58 -3.94 1.24 18.77
N ALA A 59 -2.80 1.82 18.39
CA ALA A 59 -2.54 3.25 18.60
C ALA A 59 -3.51 4.14 17.83
N LEU A 60 -3.83 3.80 16.57
CA LEU A 60 -4.82 4.52 15.76
C LEU A 60 -6.22 4.48 16.39
N GLN A 61 -6.65 3.33 16.92
CA GLN A 61 -7.92 3.20 17.64
C GLN A 61 -7.94 4.06 18.90
N GLN A 62 -6.84 4.10 19.68
CA GLN A 62 -6.71 4.97 20.85
C GLN A 62 -6.75 6.47 20.48
N MET A 63 -6.30 6.84 19.28
CA MET A 63 -6.43 8.18 18.73
C MET A 63 -7.85 8.52 18.24
N GLY A 64 -8.80 7.59 18.31
CA GLY A 64 -10.18 7.77 17.89
C GLY A 64 -10.46 7.43 16.42
N VAL A 65 -9.53 6.75 15.73
CA VAL A 65 -9.77 6.29 14.35
C VAL A 65 -10.75 5.11 14.37
N GLY A 66 -11.95 5.32 13.83
CA GLY A 66 -13.00 4.30 13.78
C GLY A 66 -13.19 3.60 12.43
N ALA A 67 -12.50 4.04 11.38
CA ALA A 67 -12.66 3.50 10.04
C ALA A 67 -11.30 3.26 9.36
N PHE A 68 -11.14 2.06 8.82
CA PHE A 68 -9.94 1.62 8.12
C PHE A 68 -10.33 1.18 6.72
N ARG A 69 -9.58 1.62 5.70
CA ARG A 69 -9.83 1.27 4.30
C ARG A 69 -8.65 0.49 3.75
N LEU A 70 -8.96 -0.63 3.10
CA LEU A 70 -8.00 -1.39 2.32
C LEU A 70 -8.03 -0.91 0.86
N SER A 71 -6.86 -0.70 0.27
CA SER A 71 -6.72 -0.55 -1.17
C SER A 71 -6.53 -1.94 -1.78
N PRO A 72 -7.30 -2.34 -2.80
CA PRO A 72 -7.15 -3.63 -3.45
C PRO A 72 -5.80 -3.70 -4.18
N HIS A 73 -5.19 -4.88 -4.12
CA HIS A 73 -3.95 -5.23 -4.81
C HIS A 73 -4.10 -6.64 -5.39
N SER A 74 -3.22 -7.05 -6.31
CA SER A 74 -3.25 -8.37 -6.98
C SER A 74 -2.77 -9.50 -6.07
N THR A 75 -3.45 -9.67 -4.94
CA THR A 75 -3.25 -10.70 -3.93
C THR A 75 -4.61 -11.24 -3.50
N ASP A 76 -4.62 -12.23 -2.60
CA ASP A 76 -5.84 -12.68 -1.94
C ASP A 76 -6.35 -11.60 -0.98
N MET A 77 -7.10 -10.64 -1.53
CA MET A 77 -7.68 -9.54 -0.78
C MET A 77 -8.76 -9.99 0.21
N VAL A 78 -9.33 -11.19 0.04
CA VAL A 78 -10.26 -11.78 1.01
C VAL A 78 -9.48 -12.17 2.26
N ALA A 79 -8.34 -12.86 2.10
CA ALA A 79 -7.44 -13.18 3.22
C ALA A 79 -6.86 -11.93 3.89
N VAL A 80 -6.50 -10.89 3.12
CA VAL A 80 -6.09 -9.59 3.69
C VAL A 80 -7.21 -8.99 4.53
N ALA A 81 -8.44 -8.95 4.00
CA ALA A 81 -9.58 -8.37 4.71
C ALA A 81 -9.91 -9.14 6.00
N ASP A 82 -9.88 -10.47 5.96
CA ASP A 82 -10.07 -11.32 7.14
C ASP A 82 -9.00 -11.05 8.21
N CYS A 83 -7.72 -11.02 7.80
CA CYS A 83 -6.61 -10.71 8.69
C CYS A 83 -6.79 -9.37 9.40
N TYR A 84 -7.11 -8.30 8.65
CA TYR A 84 -7.33 -6.98 9.23
C TYR A 84 -8.60 -6.91 10.09
N ARG A 85 -9.67 -7.64 9.74
CA ARG A 85 -10.88 -7.71 10.57
C ARG A 85 -10.57 -8.33 11.93
N ARG A 86 -9.93 -9.50 11.94
CA ARG A 86 -9.52 -10.20 13.17
C ARG A 86 -8.59 -9.36 14.04
N LEU A 87 -7.65 -8.64 13.40
CA LEU A 87 -6.76 -7.70 14.10
C LEU A 87 -7.53 -6.53 14.72
N LEU A 88 -8.48 -5.94 14.00
CA LEU A 88 -9.32 -4.84 14.50
C LEU A 88 -10.26 -5.26 15.63
N ASP A 89 -10.70 -6.53 15.64
CA ASP A 89 -11.49 -7.15 16.71
C ASP A 89 -10.64 -7.58 17.93
N GLY A 90 -9.31 -7.53 17.81
CA GLY A 90 -8.40 -7.98 18.86
C GLY A 90 -8.31 -9.50 18.99
N GLU A 91 -8.75 -10.26 17.98
CA GLU A 91 -8.69 -11.72 17.96
C GLU A 91 -7.29 -12.26 17.65
N ILE A 92 -6.46 -11.45 16.99
CA ILE A 92 -5.05 -11.76 16.69
C ILE A 92 -4.17 -10.58 17.04
N SER A 93 -2.93 -10.88 17.39
CA SER A 93 -1.87 -9.90 17.58
C SER A 93 -1.36 -9.31 16.27
N ALA A 94 -0.67 -8.17 16.33
CA ALA A 94 -0.01 -7.60 15.17
C ALA A 94 1.10 -8.50 14.59
N ASP A 95 1.74 -9.32 15.42
CA ASP A 95 2.77 -10.30 14.99
C ASP A 95 2.15 -11.46 14.19
N GLU A 96 1.01 -11.97 14.66
CA GLU A 96 0.22 -12.97 13.91
C GLU A 96 -0.30 -12.39 12.59
N ALA A 97 -0.80 -11.16 12.61
CA ALA A 97 -1.26 -10.49 11.40
C ALA A 97 -0.12 -10.28 10.39
N ASP A 98 1.06 -9.83 10.84
CA ASP A 98 2.25 -9.70 9.98
C ASP A 98 2.65 -11.06 9.37
N THR A 99 2.66 -12.14 10.17
CA THR A 99 2.94 -13.50 9.71
C THR A 99 1.94 -14.00 8.67
N MET A 100 0.65 -13.68 8.84
CA MET A 100 -0.39 -14.02 7.87
C MET A 100 -0.20 -13.24 6.56
N LEU A 101 0.03 -11.93 6.64
CA LEU A 101 0.19 -11.06 5.47
C LEU A 101 1.44 -11.38 4.66
N GLU A 102 2.54 -11.80 5.31
CA GLU A 102 3.76 -12.24 4.62
C GLU A 102 3.53 -13.43 3.68
N LYS A 103 2.55 -14.29 3.97
CA LYS A 103 2.20 -15.45 3.15
C LYS A 103 1.39 -15.09 1.90
N LEU A 104 0.88 -13.85 1.81
CA LEU A 104 -0.01 -13.41 0.73
C LEU A 104 0.72 -12.80 -0.46
N ASN A 105 2.07 -12.78 -0.47
CA ASN A 105 2.87 -12.26 -1.58
C ASN A 105 2.44 -10.86 -2.03
N LEU A 106 2.41 -9.89 -1.10
CA LEU A 106 2.03 -8.51 -1.41
C LEU A 106 2.96 -7.92 -2.52
N PRO A 107 2.41 -7.18 -3.49
CA PRO A 107 3.11 -6.87 -4.75
C PRO A 107 4.17 -5.78 -4.65
N GLN A 108 4.21 -5.04 -3.54
CA GLN A 108 5.07 -3.86 -3.37
C GLN A 108 5.73 -3.87 -1.98
N PRO A 109 6.83 -3.12 -1.78
CA PRO A 109 7.39 -2.95 -0.45
C PRO A 109 6.41 -2.22 0.48
N MET A 110 6.51 -2.49 1.77
CA MET A 110 5.62 -1.91 2.78
C MET A 110 6.29 -0.72 3.47
N ALA A 111 5.50 0.31 3.81
CA ALA A 111 5.96 1.50 4.51
C ALA A 111 5.00 1.90 5.64
N ASN A 112 5.57 2.52 6.68
CA ASN A 112 4.85 3.10 7.82
C ASN A 112 5.57 4.35 8.37
N GLY A 113 6.58 4.87 7.67
CA GLY A 113 7.47 5.90 8.19
C GLY A 113 6.76 7.17 8.63
N PHE A 114 5.72 7.61 7.91
CA PHE A 114 5.01 8.85 8.25
C PHE A 114 4.38 8.82 9.65
N PHE A 115 3.78 7.68 10.02
CA PHE A 115 3.24 7.49 11.37
C PHE A 115 4.31 7.67 12.45
N HIS A 116 5.54 7.20 12.17
CA HIS A 116 6.70 7.27 13.05
C HIS A 116 7.55 8.55 12.89
N ARG A 117 7.01 9.58 12.24
CA ARG A 117 7.75 10.85 11.95
C ARG A 117 9.05 10.65 11.16
N GLN A 118 9.10 9.59 10.36
CA GLN A 118 10.17 9.30 9.40
C GLN A 118 9.70 9.60 7.97
N PRO A 119 10.62 9.68 6.98
CA PRO A 119 10.24 9.75 5.58
C PRO A 119 9.21 8.69 5.21
N GLY A 120 8.09 9.09 4.59
CA GLY A 120 6.90 8.24 4.43
C GLY A 120 7.11 6.94 3.66
N TYR A 121 8.12 6.89 2.77
CA TYR A 121 8.46 5.68 2.00
C TYR A 121 9.27 4.65 2.80
N LYS A 122 9.74 4.99 4.01
CA LYS A 122 10.52 4.08 4.84
C LYS A 122 9.61 3.10 5.59
N ARG A 123 10.18 1.92 5.86
CA ARG A 123 9.69 0.97 6.84
C ARG A 123 10.45 1.17 8.15
N VAL A 124 9.71 1.34 9.24
CA VAL A 124 10.21 1.31 10.62
C VAL A 124 9.83 -0.04 11.20
N ALA A 125 10.82 -0.81 11.62
CA ALA A 125 10.63 -2.11 12.26
C ALA A 125 10.52 -1.91 13.79
N GLY A 126 9.54 -2.55 14.42
CA GLY A 126 9.39 -2.55 15.88
C GLY A 126 8.73 -1.28 16.44
N SER A 127 7.97 -1.47 17.51
CA SER A 127 7.29 -0.42 18.28
C SER A 127 8.32 0.50 18.95
N LEU A 128 8.35 1.77 18.57
CA LEU A 128 8.87 2.85 19.41
C LEU A 128 7.73 3.42 20.25
N LEU A 129 7.24 2.61 21.19
CA LEU A 129 6.44 3.06 22.33
C LEU A 129 6.89 2.31 23.59
N GLU A 130 8.18 2.50 23.92
CA GLU A 130 8.62 2.53 25.32
C GLU A 130 9.07 3.97 25.60
N ALA A 131 8.16 4.78 26.17
CA ALA A 131 8.43 5.97 26.98
C ALA A 131 7.12 6.44 27.61
#